data_AF-A0A950FXG4-F1
#
_entry.id   AF-A0A950FXG4-F1
#
_cell.length_a   1.000
_cell.length_b   1.000
_cell.length_c   1.000
_cell.angle_alpha   90.00
_cell.angle_beta   90.00
_cell.angle_gamma   90.00
#
_symmetry.space_group_name_H-M   'P 1'
#
loop_
_entity.id
_entity.type
_entity.pdbx_description
1 polymer ?
#
loop_
_entity_poly.entity_id
_entity_poly.type
_entity_poly.pdbx_seq_one_letter_code
_entity_poly.pdbx_strand_id
1 'polypeptide(L)'
;VYQRYVVEKTGSGIEIWTFDYQTPCISCGKILRIITGAPATLLWSFDDWKTTHEIRLADSGISCWFADLAAQTLASGTHIVFTFRWENRWEGKDFGVTIA
;
A
#
# COMPACT_ATOMS: atom_id res chain seq x y z
N VAL A 1 9.93 20.44 -24.55
CA VAL A 1 9.20 19.35 -23.88
C VAL A 1 8.53 19.93 -22.63
N TYR A 2 7.38 20.60 -22.80
CA TYR A 2 6.68 21.37 -21.76
C TYR A 2 5.19 21.01 -21.79
N GLN A 3 4.85 19.78 -21.43
CA GLN A 3 3.45 19.32 -21.42
C GLN A 3 3.25 18.13 -20.46
N ARG A 4 3.73 18.24 -19.22
CA ARG A 4 3.40 17.29 -18.14
C ARG A 4 2.80 17.96 -16.90
N TYR A 5 2.62 19.27 -16.93
CA TYR A 5 1.99 20.05 -15.87
C TYR A 5 0.87 20.86 -16.53
N VAL A 6 -0.34 20.77 -15.97
CA VAL A 6 -1.58 21.41 -16.46
C VAL A 6 -2.30 20.59 -17.53
N VAL A 7 -3.16 19.67 -17.09
CA VAL A 7 -4.61 19.63 -17.31
C VAL A 7 -5.10 18.35 -16.62
N GLU A 8 -6.14 18.49 -15.78
CA GLU A 8 -6.78 17.47 -14.93
C GLU A 8 -6.16 17.26 -13.52
N LYS A 9 -6.77 17.92 -12.53
CA LYS A 9 -6.82 17.42 -11.14
C LYS A 9 -7.72 16.18 -11.08
N THR A 10 -7.42 15.14 -11.85
CA THR A 10 -7.94 13.81 -11.59
C THR A 10 -7.15 13.31 -10.39
N GLY A 11 -7.67 13.56 -9.17
CA GLY A 11 -6.97 13.20 -7.95
C GLY A 11 -6.54 11.74 -8.03
N SER A 12 -5.22 11.49 -7.98
CA SER A 12 -4.62 10.17 -8.16
C SER A 12 -5.47 9.10 -7.49
N GLY A 13 -5.91 8.08 -8.24
CA GLY A 13 -6.71 6.97 -7.68
C GLY A 13 -5.91 6.09 -6.70
N ILE A 14 -4.63 6.41 -6.51
CA ILE A 14 -3.67 5.68 -5.71
C ILE A 14 -3.08 6.62 -4.66
N GLU A 15 -3.04 6.15 -3.42
CA GLU A 15 -2.21 6.70 -2.35
C GLU A 15 -1.07 5.73 -2.03
N ILE A 16 0.13 6.28 -1.84
CA ILE A 16 1.36 5.51 -1.73
C ILE A 16 1.79 5.44 -0.27
N TRP A 17 2.24 4.26 0.14
CA TRP A 17 2.92 4.01 1.41
C TRP A 17 4.30 3.41 1.15
N THR A 18 5.31 3.91 1.83
CA THR A 18 6.68 3.37 1.86
C THR A 18 7.20 3.34 3.28
N PHE A 19 8.34 2.67 3.50
CA PHE A 19 9.05 2.74 4.78
C PHE A 19 9.44 4.18 5.17
N ASP A 20 9.75 5.03 4.18
CA ASP A 20 10.09 6.44 4.38
C ASP A 20 8.85 7.34 4.52
N TYR A 21 7.69 6.89 4.02
CA TYR A 21 6.43 7.62 4.05
C TYR A 21 5.29 6.71 4.55
N GLN A 22 5.18 6.63 5.87
CA GLN A 22 4.20 5.80 6.57
C GLN A 22 2.93 6.62 6.87
N THR A 23 2.16 6.95 5.83
CA THR A 23 0.91 7.70 6.02
C THR A 23 -0.02 6.94 6.98
N PRO A 24 -0.57 7.59 8.02
CA PRO A 24 -1.47 6.93 8.97
C PRO A 24 -2.89 6.74 8.40
N CYS A 25 -3.23 7.48 7.35
CA CYS A 25 -4.53 7.40 6.70
C CYS A 25 -4.44 7.62 5.18
N ILE A 26 -5.47 7.15 4.48
CA ILE A 26 -5.72 7.44 3.06
C ILE A 26 -7.17 7.83 2.86
N SER A 27 -7.46 8.58 1.80
CA SER A 27 -8.83 8.97 1.47
C SER A 27 -9.68 7.78 1.03
N CYS A 28 -10.96 7.77 1.39
CA CYS A 28 -11.93 6.83 0.84
C CYS A 28 -11.94 6.85 -0.71
N GLY A 29 -12.14 5.69 -1.34
CA GLY A 29 -12.13 5.56 -2.79
C GLY A 29 -10.75 5.45 -3.44
N LYS A 30 -9.68 5.25 -2.66
CA LYS A 30 -8.29 5.14 -3.15
C LYS A 30 -7.75 3.72 -3.02
N ILE A 31 -6.90 3.35 -3.97
CA ILE A 31 -6.04 2.16 -3.88
C ILE A 31 -4.87 2.51 -2.95
N LEU A 32 -4.52 1.60 -2.04
CA LEU A 32 -3.31 1.71 -1.25
C LEU A 32 -2.18 0.97 -1.96
N ARG A 33 -1.18 1.70 -2.47
CA ARG A 33 0.01 1.11 -3.07
C ARG A 33 1.15 1.07 -2.06
N ILE A 34 1.55 -0.15 -1.69
CA ILE A 34 2.74 -0.38 -0.86
C ILE A 34 3.95 -0.49 -1.77
N ILE A 35 5.02 0.28 -1.50
CA ILE A 35 6.27 0.23 -2.25
C ILE A 35 7.45 -0.06 -1.31
N THR A 36 8.33 -0.97 -1.73
CA THR A 36 9.55 -1.35 -1.01
C THR A 36 10.77 -1.34 -1.94
N GLY A 37 11.96 -1.16 -1.36
CA GLY A 37 13.24 -1.25 -2.07
C GLY A 37 13.80 -2.68 -2.20
N ALA A 38 13.04 -3.69 -1.80
CA ALA A 38 13.42 -5.10 -1.86
C ALA A 38 12.19 -5.99 -2.10
N PRO A 39 12.35 -7.16 -2.73
CA PRO A 39 11.26 -8.12 -2.93
C PRO A 39 10.72 -8.60 -1.58
N ALA A 40 9.41 -8.70 -1.49
CA ALA A 40 8.73 -9.17 -0.29
C ALA A 40 7.42 -9.86 -0.63
N THR A 41 6.94 -10.65 0.32
CA THR A 41 5.54 -11.00 0.44
C THR A 41 4.90 -10.06 1.45
N LEU A 42 3.82 -9.40 1.06
CA LEU A 42 2.96 -8.64 1.97
C LEU A 42 1.88 -9.56 2.53
N LEU A 43 1.81 -9.65 3.85
CA LEU A 43 0.65 -10.19 4.55
C LEU A 43 -0.20 -9.03 5.02
N TRP A 44 -1.50 -9.10 4.81
CA TRP A 44 -2.39 -7.98 5.13
C TRP A 44 -3.80 -8.44 5.48
N SER A 45 -4.56 -7.55 6.09
CA SER A 45 -5.95 -7.75 6.49
C SER A 45 -6.70 -6.41 6.49
N PHE A 46 -8.00 -6.46 6.20
CA PHE A 46 -8.94 -5.32 6.33
C PHE A 46 -9.85 -5.45 7.57
N ASP A 47 -9.64 -6.48 8.39
CA ASP A 47 -10.51 -6.87 9.50
C ASP A 47 -9.70 -7.26 10.75
N ASP A 48 -8.60 -6.54 10.99
CA ASP A 48 -7.69 -6.71 12.14
C ASP A 48 -7.21 -8.16 12.32
N TRP A 49 -6.66 -8.74 11.25
CA TRP A 49 -6.12 -10.10 11.16
C TRP A 49 -7.13 -11.25 11.31
N LYS A 50 -8.44 -10.98 11.34
CA LYS A 50 -9.45 -12.06 11.29
C LYS A 50 -9.37 -12.85 9.99
N THR A 51 -9.15 -12.15 8.88
CA THR A 51 -8.86 -12.72 7.57
C THR A 51 -7.48 -12.24 7.11
N THR A 52 -6.58 -13.18 6.84
CA THR A 52 -5.24 -12.88 6.34
C THR A 52 -5.16 -13.14 4.85
N HIS A 53 -4.67 -12.16 4.12
CA HIS A 53 -4.36 -12.24 2.71
C HIS A 53 -2.85 -12.14 2.49
N GLU A 54 -2.38 -12.77 1.42
CA GLU A 54 -0.99 -12.74 1.01
C GLU A 54 -0.88 -12.23 -0.43
N ILE A 55 0.06 -11.31 -0.68
CA ILE A 55 0.41 -10.89 -2.04
C ILE A 55 1.93 -10.71 -2.17
N ARG A 56 2.53 -11.29 -3.21
CA ARG A 56 3.93 -11.04 -3.54
C ARG A 56 4.03 -9.69 -4.24
N LEU A 57 4.95 -8.84 -3.81
CA LEU A 57 5.18 -7.57 -4.48
C LEU A 57 5.78 -7.81 -5.88
N ALA A 58 5.25 -7.09 -6.87
CA ALA A 58 5.71 -7.11 -8.24
C ALA A 58 6.94 -6.21 -8.41
N ASP A 59 7.92 -6.67 -9.19
CA ASP A 59 9.07 -5.86 -9.60
C ASP A 59 8.63 -4.80 -10.60
N SER A 60 9.00 -3.53 -10.35
CA SER A 60 8.74 -2.40 -11.24
C SER A 60 9.78 -2.24 -12.36
N GLY A 61 10.89 -2.98 -12.31
CA GLY A 61 12.00 -2.89 -13.26
C GLY A 61 13.01 -1.78 -12.96
N ILE A 62 12.82 -1.02 -11.86
CA ILE A 62 13.68 0.08 -11.42
C ILE A 62 14.13 -0.07 -9.96
N SER A 63 14.42 -1.30 -9.53
CA SER A 63 14.84 -1.64 -8.15
C SER A 63 13.83 -1.24 -7.08
N CYS A 64 12.54 -1.23 -7.42
CA CYS A 64 11.43 -1.04 -6.52
C CYS A 64 10.40 -2.15 -6.72
N TRP A 65 9.78 -2.59 -5.65
CA TRP A 65 8.73 -3.59 -5.65
C TRP A 65 7.44 -2.98 -5.11
N PHE A 66 6.29 -3.37 -5.64
CA PHE A 66 5.01 -2.82 -5.19
C PHE A 66 3.88 -3.84 -5.17
N ALA A 67 2.87 -3.55 -4.34
CA ALA A 67 1.59 -4.23 -4.34
C ALA A 67 0.46 -3.21 -4.17
N ASP A 68 -0.64 -3.45 -4.90
CA ASP A 68 -1.84 -2.64 -4.82
C ASP A 68 -2.89 -3.37 -3.98
N LEU A 69 -3.27 -2.75 -2.86
CA LEU A 69 -4.38 -3.22 -2.03
C LEU A 69 -5.67 -2.51 -2.46
N ALA A 70 -6.70 -3.31 -2.74
CA ALA A 70 -8.00 -2.83 -3.23
C ALA A 70 -8.83 -2.15 -2.13
N ALA A 71 -8.30 -1.06 -1.56
CA ALA A 71 -8.88 -0.30 -0.47
C ALA A 71 -10.01 0.65 -0.91
N GLN A 72 -10.20 0.85 -2.21
CA GLN A 72 -11.13 1.85 -2.76
C GLN A 72 -12.61 1.55 -2.49
N THR A 73 -12.96 0.32 -2.14
CA THR A 73 -14.34 -0.07 -1.80
C THR A 73 -14.56 -0.17 -0.29
N LEU A 74 -13.55 0.12 0.52
CA LEU A 74 -13.64 0.06 1.98
C LEU A 74 -14.34 1.30 2.53
N ALA A 75 -15.02 1.13 3.67
CA ALA A 75 -15.69 2.23 4.34
C ALA A 75 -14.67 3.11 5.09
N SER A 76 -15.02 4.39 5.31
CA SER A 76 -14.29 5.23 6.24
C SER A 76 -14.25 4.59 7.64
N GLY A 77 -13.11 4.69 8.31
CA GLY A 77 -12.80 4.04 9.57
C GLY A 77 -12.31 2.59 9.45
N THR A 78 -12.30 1.98 8.26
CA THR A 78 -11.68 0.66 8.08
C THR A 78 -10.18 0.74 8.32
N HIS A 79 -9.67 -0.19 9.12
CA HIS A 79 -8.25 -0.30 9.45
C HIS A 79 -7.61 -1.38 8.59
N ILE A 80 -6.63 -0.97 7.78
CA ILE A 80 -5.81 -1.86 6.97
C ILE A 80 -4.56 -2.15 7.77
N VAL A 81 -4.34 -3.42 8.14
CA VAL A 81 -3.14 -3.86 8.84
C VAL A 81 -2.31 -4.75 7.92
N PHE A 82 -0.99 -4.61 8.00
CA PHE A 82 -0.09 -5.41 7.19
C PHE A 82 1.30 -5.55 7.79
N THR A 83 2.02 -6.58 7.36
CA THR A 83 3.44 -6.80 7.66
C THR A 83 4.15 -7.43 6.47
N PHE A 84 5.47 -7.45 6.51
CA PHE A 84 6.31 -7.93 5.41
C PHE A 84 7.03 -9.22 5.81
N ARG A 85 6.94 -10.21 4.93
CA ARG A 85 7.83 -11.37 4.93
C ARG A 85 8.85 -11.19 3.82
N TRP A 86 10.09 -10.91 4.23
CA TRP A 86 11.25 -10.86 3.35
C TRP A 86 11.73 -12.29 3.06
N GLU A 87 12.65 -12.45 2.12
CA GLU A 87 13.18 -13.77 1.72
C GLU A 87 13.66 -14.62 2.90
N ASN A 88 14.36 -14.00 3.87
CA ASN A 88 15.02 -14.70 4.97
C ASN A 88 14.55 -14.29 6.37
N ARG A 89 13.59 -13.35 6.48
CA ARG A 89 13.13 -12.85 7.79
C ARG A 89 11.73 -12.26 7.72
N TRP A 90 11.08 -12.21 8.88
CA TRP A 90 9.92 -11.35 9.09
C TRP A 90 10.35 -9.93 9.43
N GLU A 91 9.53 -8.93 9.08
CA GLU A 91 9.76 -7.54 9.46
C GLU A 91 9.66 -7.33 10.99
N GLY A 92 8.90 -8.18 11.68
CA GLY A 92 8.85 -8.23 13.14
C GLY A 92 7.94 -7.17 13.79
N LYS A 93 7.20 -6.41 12.98
CA LYS A 93 6.14 -5.51 13.42
C LYS A 93 5.04 -5.39 12.37
N ASP A 94 3.88 -4.97 12.82
CA ASP A 94 2.75 -4.64 11.95
C ASP A 94 2.71 -3.14 11.69
N PHE A 95 2.16 -2.78 10.53
CA PHE A 95 1.84 -1.42 10.14
C PHE A 95 0.34 -1.28 9.94
N GLY A 96 -0.16 -0.06 10.11
CA GLY A 96 -1.58 0.25 10.02
C GLY A 96 -1.83 1.51 9.21
N VAL A 97 -2.89 1.49 8.41
CA VAL A 97 -3.42 2.63 7.65
C VAL A 97 -4.93 2.66 7.82
N THR A 98 -5.50 3.82 8.14
CA THR A 98 -6.95 3.99 8.28
C THR A 98 -7.55 4.65 7.04
N ILE A 99 -8.73 4.21 6.61
CA ILE A 99 -9.52 4.96 5.62
C ILE A 99 -10.13 6.19 6.29
N ALA A 100 -9.84 7.39 5.79
CA ALA A 100 -10.42 8.66 6.26
C ALA A 100 -11.88 8.84 5.79
#